data_AF-A0A4Q3SEE0-F1
#
_entry.id   AF-A0A4Q3SEE0-F1
#
_cell.length_a   1.000
_cell.length_b   1.000
_cell.length_c   1.000
_cell.angle_alpha   90.00
_cell.angle_beta   90.00
_cell.angle_gamma   90.00
#
_symmetry.space_group_name_H-M   'P 1'
#
loop_
_entity.id
_entity.type
_entity.pdbx_description
1 polymer ?
#
loop_
_entity_poly.entity_id
_entity_poly.type
_entity_poly.pdbx_seq_one_letter_code
_entity_poly.pdbx_strand_id
1 'polypeptide(L)'
;MNRLFDIGYWSRALTQPLVWLGLFIDLLPIYGVLAWGWTAVPLVMLYWMENIVAGVMTIPRIIISGATYKIVGLAAGLFLSVFFVFHYGLFCMVHGTFLMAFAAFASGPESMSSMPMMDINGMFAYALNTGLHVDWMLYAIVAFQVIVFVWEFLIKGEWKNTNPMAEMFSPYSRIVVLHFALFAGAAALFFLGQPMLGVLGLILFRAIWGVITNAGRSGIPFGPEKGLNQSLNQISKREYFERALKGERDPS
;
A
#
# COMPACT_ATOMS: atom_id res chain seq x y z
N MET A 1 4.86 -15.25 -20.67
CA MET A 1 6.29 -15.16 -21.03
C MET A 1 6.94 -14.24 -20.00
N ASN A 2 7.98 -14.71 -19.30
CA ASN A 2 8.66 -13.95 -18.24
C ASN A 2 9.34 -12.71 -18.84
N ARG A 3 8.67 -11.55 -18.84
CA ARG A 3 9.23 -10.30 -19.39
C ARG A 3 10.16 -9.57 -18.40
N LEU A 4 10.57 -10.22 -17.31
CA LEU A 4 11.51 -9.67 -16.32
C LEU A 4 12.84 -9.26 -16.98
N PHE A 5 13.19 -9.95 -18.07
CA PHE A 5 14.39 -9.72 -18.87
C PHE A 5 14.12 -8.92 -20.17
N ASP A 6 12.94 -8.33 -20.34
CA ASP A 6 12.62 -7.54 -21.54
C ASP A 6 13.11 -6.09 -21.40
N ILE A 7 14.23 -5.79 -22.05
CA ILE A 7 14.89 -4.47 -22.02
C ILE A 7 14.00 -3.37 -22.64
N GLY A 8 13.13 -3.73 -23.60
CA GLY A 8 12.17 -2.81 -24.22
C GLY A 8 10.98 -2.45 -23.32
N TYR A 9 10.73 -3.25 -22.29
CA TYR A 9 9.73 -2.98 -21.25
C TYR A 9 10.28 -1.99 -20.21
N TRP A 10 11.48 -2.24 -19.69
CA TRP A 10 12.13 -1.36 -18.71
C TRP A 10 12.45 0.03 -19.26
N SER A 11 12.87 0.15 -20.52
CA SER A 11 13.12 1.46 -21.14
C SER A 11 11.88 2.34 -21.20
N ARG A 12 10.69 1.78 -21.48
CA ARG A 12 9.44 2.55 -21.51
C ARG A 12 8.95 2.93 -20.11
N ALA A 13 9.04 2.03 -19.14
CA ALA A 13 8.72 2.35 -17.75
C ALA A 13 9.62 3.47 -17.19
N LEU A 14 10.93 3.42 -17.47
CA LEU A 14 11.90 4.42 -17.04
C LEU A 14 11.80 5.75 -17.80
N THR A 15 10.99 5.87 -18.85
CA THR A 15 10.73 7.18 -19.48
C THR A 15 9.63 7.98 -18.80
N GLN A 16 8.88 7.38 -17.87
CA GLN A 16 7.78 8.04 -17.20
C GLN A 16 8.27 8.86 -16.00
N PRO A 17 8.00 10.18 -15.93
CA PRO A 17 8.43 11.04 -14.82
C PRO A 17 7.94 10.56 -13.45
N LEU A 18 6.76 9.94 -13.42
CA LEU A 18 6.16 9.39 -12.20
C LEU A 18 6.87 8.15 -11.68
N VAL A 19 7.53 7.37 -12.54
CA VAL A 19 8.33 6.22 -12.11
C VAL A 19 9.59 6.69 -11.40
N TRP A 20 10.25 7.74 -11.92
CA TRP A 20 11.38 8.37 -11.24
C TRP A 20 11.00 9.03 -9.93
N LEU A 21 9.86 9.72 -9.91
CA LEU A 21 9.38 10.37 -8.69
C LEU A 21 8.96 9.33 -7.65
N GLY A 22 8.32 8.24 -8.06
CA GLY A 22 8.02 7.10 -7.17
C GLY A 22 9.29 6.44 -6.62
N LEU A 23 10.28 6.18 -7.48
CA LEU A 23 11.57 5.64 -7.05
C LEU A 23 12.26 6.57 -6.05
N PHE A 24 12.23 7.88 -6.29
CA PHE A 24 12.80 8.86 -5.37
C PHE A 24 12.13 8.77 -3.99
N ILE A 25 10.80 8.71 -3.93
CA ILE A 25 10.04 8.57 -2.68
C ILE A 25 10.36 7.23 -2.00
N ASP A 26 10.47 6.13 -2.75
CA ASP A 26 10.81 4.80 -2.24
C ASP A 26 12.24 4.73 -1.66
N LEU A 27 13.15 5.62 -2.11
CA LEU A 27 14.52 5.73 -1.61
C LEU A 27 14.66 6.69 -0.41
N LEU A 28 13.67 7.55 -0.14
CA LEU A 28 13.72 8.46 1.01
C LEU A 28 13.93 7.72 2.35
N PRO A 29 13.30 6.55 2.62
CA PRO A 29 13.55 5.82 3.86
C PRO A 29 15.02 5.35 4.00
N ILE A 30 15.68 5.02 2.89
CA ILE A 30 17.11 4.68 2.88
C ILE A 30 17.95 5.91 3.23
N TYR A 31 17.58 7.07 2.68
CA TYR A 31 18.22 8.33 3.07
C TYR A 31 18.05 8.61 4.56
N GLY A 32 16.87 8.36 5.14
CA GLY A 32 16.65 8.50 6.58
C GLY A 32 17.56 7.62 7.44
N VAL A 33 17.86 6.39 6.99
CA VAL A 33 18.84 5.51 7.65
C VAL A 33 20.25 6.10 7.58
N LEU A 34 20.68 6.55 6.40
CA LEU A 34 22.05 7.01 6.17
C LEU A 34 22.33 8.39 6.77
N ALA A 35 21.38 9.32 6.68
CA ALA A 35 21.56 10.72 7.09
C ALA A 35 21.16 10.97 8.54
N TRP A 36 20.09 10.31 9.02
CA TRP A 36 19.51 10.55 10.35
C TRP A 36 19.65 9.37 11.30
N GLY A 37 20.33 8.29 10.87
CA GLY A 37 20.59 7.12 11.71
C GLY A 37 19.33 6.34 12.06
N TRP A 38 18.29 6.40 11.23
CA TRP A 38 17.04 5.68 11.50
C TRP A 38 17.29 4.18 11.70
N THR A 39 16.67 3.65 12.75
CA THR A 39 16.63 2.23 13.04
C THR A 39 15.37 1.59 12.47
N ALA A 40 15.14 0.32 12.81
CA ALA A 40 13.98 -0.45 12.35
C ALA A 40 12.63 0.23 12.63
N VAL A 41 12.47 0.85 13.81
CA VAL A 41 11.18 1.33 14.32
C VAL A 41 10.62 2.51 13.51
N PRO A 42 11.37 3.60 13.24
CA PRO A 42 10.89 4.69 12.39
C PRO A 42 10.44 4.23 11.00
N LEU A 43 11.17 3.29 10.41
CA LEU A 43 10.88 2.78 9.06
C LEU A 43 9.56 2.03 9.02
N VAL A 44 9.36 1.05 9.93
CA VAL A 44 8.12 0.26 9.95
C VAL A 44 6.91 1.12 10.30
N MET A 45 7.07 2.12 11.18
CA MET A 45 6.02 3.07 11.53
C MET A 45 5.66 4.00 10.38
N LEU A 46 6.66 4.52 9.65
CA LEU A 46 6.41 5.33 8.45
C LEU A 46 5.64 4.53 7.39
N TYR A 47 6.04 3.28 7.14
CA TYR A 47 5.32 2.43 6.19
C TYR A 47 3.91 2.08 6.63
N TRP A 48 3.66 1.98 7.94
CA TRP A 48 2.31 1.80 8.45
C TRP A 48 1.45 3.05 8.21
N MET A 49 1.98 4.25 8.49
CA MET A 49 1.29 5.50 8.17
C MET A 49 1.04 5.67 6.67
N GLU A 50 1.99 5.28 5.81
CA GLU A 50 1.80 5.27 4.36
C GLU A 50 0.58 4.43 3.94
N ASN A 51 0.34 3.28 4.59
CA ASN A 51 -0.84 2.46 4.30
C ASN A 51 -2.14 3.18 4.69
N ILE A 52 -2.15 3.87 5.83
CA ILE A 52 -3.32 4.67 6.23
C ILE A 52 -3.61 5.73 5.17
N VAL A 53 -2.58 6.46 4.72
CA VAL A 53 -2.71 7.45 3.65
C VAL A 53 -3.23 6.81 2.36
N ALA A 54 -2.70 5.64 1.97
CA ALA A 54 -3.16 4.92 0.79
C ALA A 54 -4.62 4.47 0.90
N GLY A 55 -5.04 4.04 2.09
CA GLY A 55 -6.45 3.74 2.38
C GLY A 55 -7.34 4.97 2.21
N VAL A 56 -6.96 6.11 2.78
CA VAL A 56 -7.69 7.37 2.63
C VAL A 56 -7.80 7.78 1.16
N MET A 57 -6.72 7.64 0.38
CA MET A 57 -6.71 7.94 -1.05
C MET A 57 -7.50 6.93 -1.90
N THR A 58 -7.86 5.77 -1.36
CA THR A 58 -8.69 4.77 -2.02
C THR A 58 -10.18 5.12 -1.94
N ILE A 59 -10.62 5.78 -0.87
CA ILE A 59 -12.03 6.20 -0.69
C ILE A 59 -12.55 7.03 -1.89
N PRO A 60 -11.92 8.13 -2.32
CA PRO A 60 -12.40 8.90 -3.47
C PRO A 60 -12.36 8.07 -4.76
N ARG A 61 -11.42 7.13 -4.90
CA ARG A 61 -11.35 6.24 -6.07
C ARG A 61 -12.55 5.31 -6.16
N ILE A 62 -12.97 4.71 -5.05
CA ILE A 62 -14.18 3.86 -4.98
C ILE A 62 -15.43 4.67 -5.35
N ILE A 63 -15.59 5.88 -4.78
CA ILE A 63 -16.77 6.72 -5.03
C ILE A 63 -16.83 7.18 -6.49
N ILE A 64 -15.73 7.71 -7.02
CA ILE A 64 -15.66 8.24 -8.38
C ILE A 64 -15.84 7.12 -9.42
N SER A 65 -15.21 5.96 -9.21
CA SER A 65 -15.43 4.80 -10.09
C SER A 65 -16.87 4.30 -10.02
N GLY A 66 -17.51 4.34 -8.85
CA GLY A 66 -18.92 3.97 -8.67
C GLY A 66 -19.87 4.91 -9.40
N ALA A 67 -19.59 6.21 -9.36
CA ALA A 67 -20.37 7.23 -10.06
C ALA A 67 -20.45 6.99 -11.58
N THR A 68 -19.49 6.27 -12.18
CA THR A 68 -19.52 5.93 -13.61
C THR A 68 -20.64 4.97 -14.00
N TYR A 69 -21.21 4.23 -13.03
CA TYR A 69 -22.31 3.29 -13.22
C TYR A 69 -23.66 3.89 -12.80
N LYS A 70 -23.82 5.21 -12.96
CA LYS A 70 -25.04 5.98 -12.63
C LYS A 70 -25.37 5.90 -11.12
N ILE A 71 -26.62 6.19 -10.77
CA ILE A 71 -27.10 6.28 -9.36
C ILE A 71 -26.90 4.95 -8.61
N VAL A 72 -27.17 3.80 -9.26
CA VAL A 72 -27.00 2.48 -8.63
C VAL A 72 -25.53 2.21 -8.32
N GLY A 73 -24.63 2.55 -9.26
CA GLY A 73 -23.19 2.49 -9.06
C GLY A 73 -22.67 3.39 -7.96
N LEU A 74 -23.17 4.62 -7.88
CA LEU A 74 -22.81 5.57 -6.83
C LEU A 74 -23.22 5.05 -5.44
N ALA A 75 -24.44 4.52 -5.31
CA ALA A 75 -24.90 3.93 -4.06
C ALA A 75 -24.03 2.73 -3.64
N ALA A 76 -23.69 1.85 -4.58
CA ALA A 76 -22.76 0.75 -4.35
C ALA A 76 -21.37 1.26 -3.94
N GLY A 77 -20.83 2.28 -4.60
CA GLY A 77 -19.55 2.90 -4.26
C GLY A 77 -19.51 3.52 -2.87
N LEU A 78 -20.59 4.19 -2.45
CA LEU A 78 -20.73 4.74 -1.10
C LEU A 78 -20.78 3.64 -0.04
N PHE A 79 -21.60 2.60 -0.26
CA PHE A 79 -21.67 1.45 0.64
C PHE A 79 -20.31 0.74 0.76
N LEU A 80 -19.65 0.47 -0.37
CA LEU A 80 -18.32 -0.13 -0.40
C LEU A 80 -17.28 0.75 0.30
N SER A 81 -17.40 2.08 0.20
CA SER A 81 -16.50 3.00 0.91
C SER A 81 -16.65 2.89 2.44
N VAL A 82 -17.88 2.81 2.95
CA VAL A 82 -18.14 2.60 4.39
C VAL A 82 -17.60 1.25 4.85
N PHE A 83 -17.90 0.18 4.11
CA PHE A 83 -17.37 -1.15 4.39
C PHE A 83 -15.84 -1.16 4.36
N PHE A 84 -15.24 -0.50 3.37
CA PHE A 84 -13.80 -0.38 3.22
C PHE A 84 -13.18 0.34 4.42
N VAL A 85 -13.70 1.51 4.83
CA VAL A 85 -13.19 2.24 6.00
C VAL A 85 -13.24 1.36 7.25
N PHE A 86 -14.33 0.65 7.48
CA PHE A 86 -14.47 -0.25 8.62
C PHE A 86 -13.46 -1.41 8.55
N HIS A 87 -13.44 -2.17 7.45
CA HIS A 87 -12.63 -3.38 7.32
C HIS A 87 -11.13 -3.07 7.20
N TYR A 88 -10.77 -2.14 6.32
CA TYR A 88 -9.40 -1.69 6.11
C TYR A 88 -8.86 -0.94 7.33
N GLY A 89 -9.70 -0.14 7.99
CA GLY A 89 -9.35 0.56 9.23
C GLY A 89 -9.07 -0.40 10.39
N LEU A 90 -9.94 -1.40 10.59
CA LEU A 90 -9.72 -2.45 11.58
C LEU A 90 -8.42 -3.22 11.31
N PHE A 91 -8.16 -3.55 10.05
CA PHE A 91 -6.94 -4.21 9.64
C PHE A 91 -5.69 -3.34 9.94
N CYS A 92 -5.72 -2.05 9.60
CA CYS A 92 -4.63 -1.12 9.89
C CYS A 92 -4.40 -0.94 11.40
N MET A 93 -5.47 -0.91 12.21
CA MET A 93 -5.40 -0.82 13.66
C MET A 93 -4.71 -2.05 14.25
N VAL A 94 -5.18 -3.26 13.92
CA VAL A 94 -4.60 -4.52 14.41
C VAL A 94 -3.14 -4.64 13.99
N HIS A 95 -2.82 -4.34 12.73
CA HIS A 95 -1.44 -4.31 12.24
C HIS A 95 -0.58 -3.30 13.01
N GLY A 96 -1.10 -2.09 13.25
CA GLY A 96 -0.38 -1.09 14.02
C GLY A 96 -0.10 -1.57 15.44
N THR A 97 -1.04 -2.24 16.11
CA THR A 97 -0.83 -2.82 17.45
C THR A 97 0.34 -3.82 17.45
N PHE A 98 0.48 -4.65 16.41
CA PHE A 98 1.66 -5.51 16.25
C PHE A 98 2.95 -4.73 16.08
N LEU A 99 2.92 -3.58 15.39
CA LEU A 99 4.08 -2.70 15.26
C LEU A 99 4.44 -2.01 16.56
N MET A 100 3.46 -1.63 17.39
CA MET A 100 3.72 -1.10 18.72
C MET A 100 4.36 -2.15 19.62
N ALA A 101 3.92 -3.41 19.51
CA ALA A 101 4.56 -4.52 20.20
C ALA A 101 6.00 -4.72 19.71
N PHE A 102 6.23 -4.71 18.39
CA PHE A 102 7.57 -4.77 17.81
C PHE A 102 8.47 -3.62 18.31
N ALA A 103 7.95 -2.40 18.33
CA ALA A 103 8.67 -1.23 18.84
C ALA A 103 9.00 -1.38 20.33
N ALA A 104 8.07 -1.92 21.13
CA ALA A 104 8.32 -2.21 22.53
C ALA A 104 9.45 -3.23 22.70
N PHE A 105 9.42 -4.34 21.94
CA PHE A 105 10.49 -5.34 21.97
C PHE A 105 11.85 -4.76 21.55
N ALA A 106 11.87 -3.87 20.57
CA ALA A 106 13.10 -3.20 20.14
C ALA A 106 13.65 -2.19 21.18
N SER A 107 12.77 -1.65 22.04
CA SER A 107 13.12 -0.62 23.05
C SER A 107 13.38 -1.19 24.45
N GLY A 108 12.92 -2.41 24.72
CA GLY A 108 13.10 -3.15 25.98
C GLY A 108 11.78 -3.63 26.58
N PRO A 109 11.75 -4.75 27.34
CA PRO A 109 10.51 -5.40 27.81
C PRO A 109 9.58 -4.52 28.65
N GLU A 110 10.13 -3.55 29.40
CA GLU A 110 9.35 -2.66 30.28
C GLU A 110 8.51 -1.64 29.50
N SER A 111 8.90 -1.33 28.26
CA SER A 111 8.22 -0.36 27.41
C SER A 111 6.83 -0.82 26.92
N MET A 112 6.51 -2.11 27.05
CA MET A 112 5.22 -2.63 26.58
C MET A 112 4.02 -2.05 27.34
N SER A 113 4.23 -1.64 28.60
CA SER A 113 3.21 -1.03 29.45
C SER A 113 2.88 0.42 29.09
N SER A 114 3.79 1.13 28.40
CA SER A 114 3.65 2.55 28.05
C SER A 114 3.32 2.79 26.57
N MET A 115 3.28 1.74 25.75
CA MET A 115 2.92 1.86 24.34
C MET A 115 1.40 2.01 24.17
N PRO A 116 0.94 2.96 23.32
CA PRO A 116 -0.47 3.06 22.98
C PRO A 116 -0.87 1.87 22.11
N MET A 117 -1.61 0.93 22.70
CA MET A 117 -2.14 -0.27 22.02
C MET A 117 -3.61 -0.07 21.68
N MET A 118 -4.04 -0.47 20.48
CA MET A 118 -5.44 -0.34 20.02
C MET A 118 -6.01 1.10 20.08
N ASP A 119 -5.14 2.11 20.20
CA ASP A 119 -5.50 3.53 20.16
C ASP A 119 -4.88 4.17 18.92
N ILE A 120 -5.69 4.33 17.88
CA ILE A 120 -5.20 4.82 16.59
C ILE A 120 -4.56 6.21 16.68
N ASN A 121 -5.04 7.07 17.57
CA ASN A 121 -4.51 8.42 17.74
C ASN A 121 -3.15 8.38 18.45
N GLY A 122 -3.06 7.63 19.56
CA GLY A 122 -1.81 7.44 20.28
C GLY A 122 -0.75 6.73 19.43
N MET A 123 -1.14 5.73 18.64
CA MET A 123 -0.25 5.01 17.73
C MET A 123 0.29 5.93 16.62
N PHE A 124 -0.56 6.78 16.04
CA PHE A 124 -0.15 7.73 15.02
C PHE A 124 0.76 8.83 15.59
N ALA A 125 0.43 9.34 16.78
CA ALA A 125 1.27 10.30 17.48
C ALA A 125 2.65 9.70 17.83
N TYR A 126 2.68 8.46 18.32
CA TYR A 126 3.93 7.74 18.56
C TYR A 126 4.73 7.59 17.26
N ALA A 127 4.09 7.12 16.17
CA ALA A 127 4.73 6.92 14.87
C ALA A 127 5.45 8.17 14.37
N LEU A 128 4.81 9.35 14.45
CA LEU A 128 5.40 10.63 14.08
C LEU A 128 6.63 11.02 14.91
N ASN A 129 6.72 10.57 16.15
CA ASN A 129 7.80 10.91 17.08
C ASN A 129 8.90 9.84 17.16
N THR A 130 8.84 8.79 16.34
CA THR A 130 9.83 7.69 16.39
C THR A 130 11.22 8.06 15.88
N GLY A 131 11.32 9.08 15.02
CA GLY A 131 12.59 9.46 14.41
C GLY A 131 12.59 10.91 13.90
N LEU A 132 13.78 11.45 13.69
CA LEU A 132 13.95 12.79 13.15
C LEU A 132 13.37 12.87 11.72
N HIS A 133 12.56 13.89 11.44
CA HIS A 133 11.96 14.17 10.12
C HIS A 133 10.94 13.13 9.58
N VAL A 134 10.40 12.26 10.43
CA VAL A 134 9.35 11.31 10.03
C VAL A 134 8.10 12.04 9.49
N ASP A 135 7.74 13.17 10.09
CA ASP A 135 6.68 14.08 9.67
C ASP A 135 6.89 14.61 8.24
N TRP A 136 8.08 15.12 7.93
CA TRP A 136 8.43 15.61 6.59
C TRP A 136 8.36 14.50 5.53
N MET A 137 8.82 13.30 5.88
CA MET A 137 8.72 12.14 5.00
C MET A 137 7.27 11.72 4.77
N LEU A 138 6.43 11.76 5.79
CA LEU A 138 5.01 11.52 5.64
C LEU A 138 4.36 12.55 4.72
N TYR A 139 4.68 13.84 4.85
CA TYR A 139 4.17 14.87 3.95
C TYR A 139 4.60 14.65 2.50
N ALA A 140 5.84 14.23 2.25
CA ALA A 140 6.31 13.89 0.91
C ALA A 140 5.52 12.71 0.31
N ILE A 141 5.28 11.67 1.11
CA ILE A 141 4.47 10.50 0.71
C ILE A 141 3.03 10.91 0.40
N VAL A 142 2.40 11.71 1.26
CA VAL A 142 1.04 12.23 1.04
C VAL A 142 0.97 13.04 -0.24
N ALA A 143 1.90 13.98 -0.43
CA ALA A 143 1.98 14.79 -1.64
C ALA A 143 2.12 13.93 -2.89
N PHE A 144 2.99 12.91 -2.85
CA PHE A 144 3.15 11.99 -3.96
C PHE A 144 1.86 11.22 -4.28
N GLN A 145 1.19 10.66 -3.27
CA GLN A 145 -0.05 9.93 -3.49
C GLN A 145 -1.17 10.83 -4.05
N VAL A 146 -1.24 12.09 -3.60
CA VAL A 146 -2.16 13.08 -4.17
C VAL A 146 -1.82 13.38 -5.62
N ILE A 147 -0.55 13.58 -5.97
CA ILE A 147 -0.10 13.80 -7.36
C ILE A 147 -0.48 12.60 -8.24
N VAL A 148 -0.22 11.38 -7.78
CA VAL A 148 -0.57 10.15 -8.51
C VAL A 148 -2.08 10.03 -8.68
N PHE A 149 -2.86 10.35 -7.64
CA PHE A 149 -4.32 10.38 -7.73
C PHE A 149 -4.80 11.43 -8.75
N VAL A 150 -4.30 12.65 -8.72
CA VAL A 150 -4.75 13.69 -9.67
C VAL A 150 -4.33 13.35 -11.10
N TRP A 151 -3.08 12.91 -11.30
CA TRP A 151 -2.55 12.70 -12.64
C TRP A 151 -3.03 11.41 -13.30
N GLU A 152 -2.85 10.27 -12.64
CA GLU A 152 -3.22 8.96 -13.19
C GLU A 152 -4.73 8.76 -13.12
N PHE A 153 -5.31 9.01 -11.95
CA PHE A 153 -6.73 8.71 -11.77
C PHE A 153 -7.61 9.74 -12.48
N LEU A 154 -7.48 11.04 -12.14
CA LEU A 154 -8.39 12.06 -12.66
C LEU A 154 -8.08 12.51 -14.09
N ILE A 155 -6.84 12.92 -14.38
CA ILE A 155 -6.46 13.52 -15.67
C ILE A 155 -6.38 12.48 -16.80
N LYS A 156 -5.64 11.39 -16.59
CA LYS A 156 -5.57 10.29 -17.56
C LYS A 156 -6.86 9.47 -17.64
N GLY A 157 -7.72 9.59 -16.62
CA GLY A 157 -9.08 9.05 -16.65
C GLY A 157 -9.17 7.55 -16.37
N GLU A 158 -8.26 6.99 -15.57
CA GLU A 158 -8.34 5.59 -15.12
C GLU A 158 -9.69 5.25 -14.49
N TRP A 159 -10.33 6.24 -13.86
CA TRP A 159 -11.67 6.10 -13.26
C TRP A 159 -12.74 5.60 -14.24
N LYS A 160 -12.55 5.78 -15.56
CA LYS A 160 -13.50 5.31 -16.59
C LYS A 160 -13.41 3.82 -16.87
N ASN A 161 -12.24 3.22 -16.63
CA ASN A 161 -11.92 1.85 -17.03
C ASN A 161 -11.86 0.88 -15.84
N THR A 162 -12.03 1.39 -14.62
CA THR A 162 -12.03 0.61 -13.38
C THR A 162 -13.44 0.39 -12.84
N ASN A 163 -13.55 -0.29 -11.70
CA ASN A 163 -14.79 -0.41 -10.95
C ASN A 163 -14.57 -0.28 -9.44
N PRO A 164 -15.63 0.00 -8.65
CA PRO A 164 -15.52 0.22 -7.21
C PRO A 164 -14.86 -0.94 -6.44
N MET A 165 -15.15 -2.18 -6.86
CA MET A 165 -14.62 -3.36 -6.20
C MET A 165 -13.12 -3.52 -6.45
N ALA A 166 -12.66 -3.26 -7.68
CA ALA A 166 -11.25 -3.26 -8.02
C ALA A 166 -10.46 -2.22 -7.22
N GLU A 167 -10.97 -0.98 -7.16
CA GLU A 167 -10.34 0.10 -6.40
C GLU A 167 -10.26 -0.26 -4.91
N MET A 168 -11.31 -0.86 -4.34
CA MET A 168 -11.35 -1.32 -2.96
C MET A 168 -10.22 -2.32 -2.65
N PHE A 169 -9.90 -3.23 -3.57
CA PHE A 169 -8.84 -4.23 -3.36
C PHE A 169 -7.42 -3.74 -3.68
N SER A 170 -7.28 -2.59 -4.35
CA SER A 170 -5.99 -2.06 -4.79
C SER A 170 -4.93 -1.90 -3.67
N PRO A 171 -5.25 -1.44 -2.44
CA PRO A 171 -4.23 -1.25 -1.40
C PRO A 171 -3.80 -2.55 -0.70
N TYR A 172 -4.55 -3.66 -0.81
CA TYR A 172 -4.26 -4.89 -0.08
C TYR A 172 -2.96 -5.56 -0.52
N SER A 173 -2.63 -5.52 -1.81
CA SER A 173 -1.39 -6.08 -2.37
C SER A 173 -0.14 -5.54 -1.68
N ARG A 174 -0.13 -4.24 -1.34
CA ARG A 174 0.96 -3.56 -0.65
C ARG A 174 1.07 -4.00 0.81
N ILE A 175 -0.07 -4.18 1.49
CA ILE A 175 -0.06 -4.52 2.90
C ILE A 175 0.38 -5.96 3.15
N VAL A 176 -0.01 -6.89 2.28
CA VAL A 176 0.40 -8.31 2.38
C VAL A 176 1.93 -8.42 2.36
N VAL A 177 2.56 -7.72 1.42
CA VAL A 177 4.03 -7.64 1.31
C VAL A 177 4.62 -7.14 2.62
N LEU A 178 4.06 -6.07 3.17
CA LEU A 178 4.44 -5.49 4.46
C LEU A 178 4.33 -6.47 5.65
N HIS A 179 3.31 -7.31 5.69
CA HIS A 179 3.13 -8.30 6.77
C HIS A 179 4.20 -9.37 6.70
N PHE A 180 4.47 -9.91 5.51
CA PHE A 180 5.56 -10.86 5.32
C PHE A 180 6.90 -10.26 5.75
N ALA A 181 7.09 -9.00 5.39
CA ALA A 181 8.27 -8.25 5.73
C ALA A 181 8.40 -8.06 7.26
N LEU A 182 7.33 -7.68 7.95
CA LEU A 182 7.24 -7.56 9.41
C LEU A 182 7.51 -8.89 10.10
N PHE A 183 6.88 -10.00 9.67
CA PHE A 183 7.12 -11.32 10.24
C PHE A 183 8.57 -11.77 10.05
N ALA A 184 9.18 -11.50 8.88
CA ALA A 184 10.59 -11.77 8.65
C ALA A 184 11.49 -10.91 9.54
N GLY A 185 11.18 -9.63 9.72
CA GLY A 185 11.91 -8.72 10.60
C GLY A 185 11.81 -9.08 12.09
N ALA A 186 10.61 -9.44 12.55
CA ALA A 186 10.37 -9.92 13.91
C ALA A 186 11.06 -11.27 14.18
N ALA A 187 11.03 -12.20 13.21
CA ALA A 187 11.77 -13.44 13.30
C ALA A 187 13.29 -13.18 13.35
N ALA A 188 13.82 -12.30 12.50
CA ALA A 188 15.23 -11.92 12.52
C ALA A 188 15.63 -11.29 13.88
N LEU A 189 14.78 -10.43 14.44
CA LEU A 189 14.98 -9.89 15.79
C LEU A 189 15.01 -10.98 16.86
N PHE A 190 14.08 -11.93 16.80
CA PHE A 190 13.96 -13.03 17.77
C PHE A 190 15.14 -14.01 17.71
N PHE A 191 15.61 -14.35 16.51
CA PHE A 191 16.69 -15.34 16.33
C PHE A 191 18.09 -14.75 16.38
N LEU A 192 18.30 -13.52 15.90
CA LEU A 192 19.62 -12.91 15.75
C LEU A 192 19.89 -11.79 16.77
N GLY A 193 18.87 -11.34 17.51
CA GLY A 193 18.97 -10.21 18.43
C GLY A 193 19.28 -8.86 17.76
N GLN A 194 19.25 -8.80 16.42
CA GLN A 194 19.65 -7.63 15.63
C GLN A 194 18.49 -7.15 14.73
N PRO A 195 17.72 -6.13 15.16
CA PRO A 195 16.59 -5.61 14.39
C PRO A 195 16.97 -5.04 13.02
N MET A 196 18.21 -4.58 12.86
CA MET A 196 18.66 -3.84 11.68
C MET A 196 18.83 -4.72 10.43
N LEU A 197 19.31 -5.96 10.56
CA LEU A 197 19.47 -6.87 9.43
C LEU A 197 18.13 -7.30 8.83
N GLY A 198 17.15 -7.57 9.71
CA GLY A 198 15.78 -7.88 9.30
C GLY A 198 15.17 -6.75 8.48
N VAL A 199 15.31 -5.50 8.95
CA VAL A 199 14.77 -4.32 8.27
C VAL A 199 15.51 -3.95 6.98
N LEU A 200 16.82 -4.15 6.90
CA LEU A 200 17.57 -3.96 5.64
C LEU A 200 17.10 -4.91 4.53
N GLY A 201 16.89 -6.20 4.85
CA GLY A 201 16.31 -7.16 3.90
C GLY A 201 14.89 -6.79 3.47
N LEU A 202 14.13 -6.22 4.40
CA LEU A 202 12.76 -5.73 4.24
C LEU A 202 12.66 -4.53 3.30
N ILE A 203 13.57 -3.56 3.42
CA ILE A 203 13.68 -2.40 2.53
C ILE A 203 14.07 -2.84 1.13
N LEU A 204 15.05 -3.76 1.01
CA LEU A 204 15.45 -4.30 -0.29
C LEU A 204 14.29 -5.03 -0.98
N PHE A 205 13.57 -5.88 -0.24
CA PHE A 205 12.40 -6.58 -0.77
C PHE A 205 11.28 -5.60 -1.17
N ARG A 206 11.02 -4.58 -0.35
CA ARG A 206 10.03 -3.53 -0.64
C ARG A 206 10.40 -2.74 -1.89
N ALA A 207 11.66 -2.32 -2.02
CA ALA A 207 12.13 -1.55 -3.16
C ALA A 207 12.01 -2.36 -4.46
N ILE A 208 12.40 -3.64 -4.42
CA ILE A 208 12.24 -4.55 -5.55
C ILE A 208 10.74 -4.71 -5.88
N TRP A 209 9.90 -4.94 -4.88
CA TRP A 209 8.46 -5.13 -5.10
C TRP A 209 7.75 -3.84 -5.56
N GLY A 210 8.16 -2.68 -5.05
CA GLY A 210 7.66 -1.35 -5.41
C GLY A 210 7.97 -1.02 -6.86
N VAL A 211 9.20 -1.31 -7.31
CA VAL A 211 9.58 -1.22 -8.71
C VAL A 211 8.74 -2.16 -9.59
N ILE A 212 8.51 -3.41 -9.14
CA ILE A 212 7.68 -4.38 -9.88
C ILE A 212 6.21 -3.92 -9.97
N THR A 213 5.65 -3.39 -8.89
CA THR A 213 4.23 -2.96 -8.84
C THR A 213 3.99 -1.64 -9.56
N ASN A 214 4.89 -0.66 -9.44
CA ASN A 214 4.81 0.59 -10.18
C ASN A 214 5.03 0.37 -11.68
N ALA A 215 5.89 -0.58 -12.07
CA ALA A 215 6.01 -1.02 -13.45
C ALA A 215 4.74 -1.76 -13.94
N GLY A 216 4.05 -2.49 -13.07
CA GLY A 216 2.75 -3.11 -13.35
C GLY A 216 1.59 -2.12 -13.56
N ARG A 217 1.60 -0.99 -12.83
CA ARG A 217 0.62 0.12 -12.97
C ARG A 217 0.73 0.87 -14.31
N SER A 218 1.82 0.70 -15.06
CA SER A 218 1.91 1.15 -16.45
C SER A 218 1.13 0.28 -17.46
N GLY A 219 0.44 -0.77 -16.98
CA GLY A 219 -0.71 -1.37 -17.66
C GLY A 219 -0.69 -2.87 -17.95
N ILE A 220 0.17 -3.73 -17.37
CA ILE A 220 0.15 -5.19 -17.66
C ILE A 220 0.65 -6.05 -16.45
N PRO A 221 -0.06 -7.14 -16.05
CA PRO A 221 0.27 -7.99 -14.89
C PRO A 221 1.48 -8.94 -15.11
N PHE A 222 2.13 -9.36 -14.00
CA PHE A 222 3.36 -10.17 -13.98
C PHE A 222 3.41 -11.20 -12.83
N GLY A 223 3.63 -12.48 -13.16
CA GLY A 223 3.85 -13.59 -12.20
C GLY A 223 3.04 -14.85 -12.56
N PRO A 224 3.35 -16.06 -12.03
CA PRO A 224 2.68 -17.31 -12.41
C PRO A 224 1.27 -17.37 -11.80
N GLU A 225 0.39 -16.54 -12.33
CA GLU A 225 -0.90 -16.21 -11.73
C GLU A 225 -2.02 -16.57 -12.71
N LYS A 226 -2.14 -17.86 -13.03
CA LYS A 226 -3.20 -18.33 -13.93
C LYS A 226 -4.58 -18.43 -13.25
N GLY A 227 -4.65 -18.49 -11.93
CA GLY A 227 -5.91 -18.66 -11.19
C GLY A 227 -6.42 -17.37 -10.54
N LEU A 228 -5.75 -16.93 -9.48
CA LEU A 228 -6.19 -15.80 -8.64
C LEU A 228 -6.27 -14.48 -9.42
N ASN A 229 -5.30 -14.22 -10.30
CA ASN A 229 -5.28 -12.99 -11.08
C ASN A 229 -6.22 -13.06 -12.30
N GLN A 230 -6.60 -14.24 -12.79
CA GLN A 230 -7.72 -14.34 -13.76
C GLN A 230 -9.04 -13.97 -13.08
N SER A 231 -9.29 -14.45 -11.86
CA SER A 231 -10.49 -14.12 -11.08
C SER A 231 -10.51 -12.64 -10.70
N LEU A 232 -9.41 -12.08 -10.18
CA LEU A 232 -9.30 -10.66 -9.82
C LEU A 232 -9.37 -9.75 -11.05
N ASN A 233 -8.78 -10.15 -12.18
CA ASN A 233 -8.82 -9.38 -13.43
C ASN A 233 -10.16 -9.55 -14.18
N GLN A 234 -10.93 -10.60 -13.90
CA GLN A 234 -12.34 -10.71 -14.32
C GLN A 234 -13.23 -9.83 -13.45
N ILE A 235 -13.07 -9.86 -12.12
CA ILE A 235 -13.79 -8.99 -11.18
C ILE A 235 -13.46 -7.51 -11.40
N SER A 236 -12.24 -7.19 -11.85
CA SER A 236 -11.83 -5.81 -12.15
C SER A 236 -12.36 -5.29 -13.48
N LYS A 237 -12.88 -6.15 -14.36
CA LYS A 237 -13.46 -5.69 -15.63
C LYS A 237 -14.78 -4.99 -15.38
N ARG A 238 -14.93 -3.83 -16.01
CA ARG A 238 -16.17 -3.06 -16.05
C ARG A 238 -17.38 -3.89 -16.46
N GLU A 239 -17.23 -4.73 -17.49
CA GLU A 239 -18.31 -5.61 -17.99
C GLU A 239 -18.84 -6.57 -16.92
N TYR A 240 -17.95 -7.10 -16.07
CA TYR A 240 -18.35 -8.00 -14.98
C TYR A 240 -19.24 -7.27 -13.97
N PHE A 241 -18.83 -6.07 -13.56
CA PHE A 241 -19.59 -5.26 -12.62
C PHE A 241 -20.93 -4.78 -13.20
N GLU A 242 -20.98 -4.43 -14.51
CA GLU A 242 -22.25 -4.07 -15.17
C GLU A 242 -23.24 -5.23 -15.21
N ARG A 243 -22.77 -6.46 -15.41
CA ARG A 243 -23.61 -7.68 -15.41
C ARG A 243 -24.08 -8.03 -14.00
N ALA A 244 -23.21 -7.89 -13.01
CA ALA A 244 -23.57 -8.04 -11.60
C ALA A 244 -24.66 -7.05 -11.17
N LEU A 245 -24.56 -5.78 -11.58
CA LEU A 245 -25.60 -4.76 -11.33
C LEU A 245 -26.94 -5.09 -12.01
N LYS A 246 -26.92 -5.82 -13.13
CA LYS A 246 -28.11 -6.28 -13.86
C LYS A 246 -28.66 -7.61 -13.35
N GLY A 247 -27.97 -8.28 -12.42
CA GLY A 247 -28.36 -9.60 -11.90
C GLY A 247 -28.15 -10.75 -12.89
N GLU A 248 -27.32 -10.56 -13.93
CA GLU A 248 -26.96 -11.61 -14.89
C GLU A 248 -25.88 -12.53 -14.29
N ARG A 249 -26.01 -13.86 -14.44
CA ARG A 249 -24.99 -14.82 -14.01
C ARG A 249 -23.88 -14.97 -15.05
N ASP A 250 -22.66 -15.23 -14.59
CA ASP A 250 -21.51 -15.50 -15.46
C ASP A 250 -21.77 -16.69 -16.39
N PRO A 251 -21.31 -16.62 -17.66
CA PRO A 251 -21.11 -17.82 -18.46
C PRO A 251 -19.90 -18.54 -17.86
N SER A 252 -20.17 -19.67 -17.21
CA SER A 252 -19.19 -20.64 -16.71
C SER A 252 -18.04 -20.90 -17.67
#